data_AF-A0A9N9QU87-F1
#
_entry.id   AF-A0A9N9QU87-F1
#
_cell.length_a   1.000
_cell.length_b   1.000
_cell.length_c   1.000
_cell.angle_alpha   90.00
_cell.angle_beta   90.00
_cell.angle_gamma   90.00
#
_symmetry.space_group_name_H-M   'P 1'
#
loop_
_entity.id
_entity.type
_entity.pdbx_description
1 polymer ?
#
loop_
_entity_poly.entity_id
_entity_poly.type
_entity_poly.pdbx_seq_one_letter_code
_entity_poly.pdbx_strand_id
1 'polypeptide(L)'
;MHLSGWVCYAEKTHGSFILPHISTTKSPQQIMGSLVKQLLSESRGVIPGEVYHVTVMPCYDKKLEASREDFYSELLNCHDVDCVITAIEIEQMLGNSNMSLSEAADGELENPWGTEEDGTPPSIKRHIGSGSGGYADHVFLYAAEHLFGETNARLVYKNLRNPDFREVTLEKDGKEVLRFAIANGFRNIQNLVQKLKRGKSPYHYVEVMACPSGCLNGGAQVRSATAEGGRELVRALEAAHERLPLAPPPRAARALYARALHGHHSDKARALLHTAYHAVDKTDLTLNIKW
;
A
#
# COMPACT_ATOMS: atom_id res chain seq x y z
N MET A 1 -2.71 -6.62 -1.74
CA MET A 1 -3.33 -5.48 -2.44
C MET A 1 -2.70 -4.17 -2.02
N HIS A 2 -1.77 -3.56 -2.75
CA HIS A 2 -1.27 -2.21 -2.39
C HIS A 2 -1.46 -1.18 -3.50
N LEU A 3 -1.52 -1.66 -4.74
CA LEU A 3 -1.62 -0.86 -5.95
C LEU A 3 -2.90 -1.21 -6.73
N SER A 4 -3.90 -0.35 -6.64
CA SER A 4 -5.18 -0.52 -7.35
C SER A 4 -5.02 -0.48 -8.87
N GLY A 5 -4.09 0.31 -9.42
CA GLY A 5 -3.78 0.29 -10.85
C GLY A 5 -3.30 -1.07 -11.37
N TRP A 6 -2.52 -1.82 -10.59
CA TRP A 6 -2.10 -3.18 -10.94
C TRP A 6 -3.25 -4.17 -10.87
N VAL A 7 -4.08 -4.07 -9.82
CA VAL A 7 -5.25 -4.95 -9.66
C VAL A 7 -6.20 -4.74 -10.84
N CYS A 8 -6.54 -3.50 -11.18
CA CYS A 8 -7.38 -3.17 -12.33
C CYS A 8 -6.79 -3.69 -13.64
N TYR A 9 -5.48 -3.55 -13.84
CA TYR A 9 -4.79 -4.11 -15.01
C TYR A 9 -4.86 -5.64 -15.06
N ALA A 10 -4.63 -6.32 -13.93
CA ALA A 10 -4.68 -7.77 -13.82
C ALA A 10 -6.11 -8.30 -14.07
N GLU A 11 -7.12 -7.72 -13.43
CA GLU A 11 -8.53 -8.09 -13.56
C GLU A 11 -9.02 -7.95 -15.01
N LYS A 12 -8.67 -6.83 -15.69
CA LYS A 12 -9.13 -6.54 -17.06
C LYS A 12 -8.33 -7.24 -18.16
N THR A 13 -7.03 -7.44 -17.96
CA THR A 13 -6.11 -7.85 -19.05
C THR A 13 -5.65 -9.29 -18.95
N HIS A 14 -5.60 -9.84 -17.74
CA HIS A 14 -4.97 -11.13 -17.50
C HIS A 14 -5.86 -12.14 -16.80
N GLY A 15 -6.92 -11.68 -16.12
CA GLY A 15 -7.95 -12.51 -15.51
C GLY A 15 -7.37 -13.67 -14.70
N SER A 16 -7.95 -14.85 -14.89
CA SER A 16 -7.63 -16.07 -14.14
C SER A 16 -6.16 -16.48 -14.15
N PHE A 17 -5.34 -16.02 -15.10
CA PHE A 17 -3.91 -16.35 -15.10
C PHE A 17 -3.12 -15.61 -14.02
N ILE A 18 -3.39 -14.31 -13.81
CA ILE A 18 -2.61 -13.49 -12.86
C ILE A 18 -3.27 -13.43 -11.48
N LEU A 19 -4.60 -13.37 -11.41
CA LEU A 19 -5.32 -13.14 -10.15
C LEU A 19 -4.95 -14.11 -9.02
N PRO A 20 -4.74 -15.43 -9.25
CA PRO A 20 -4.33 -16.36 -8.20
C PRO A 20 -2.97 -16.05 -7.56
N HIS A 21 -2.12 -15.27 -8.23
CA HIS A 21 -0.80 -14.88 -7.73
C HIS A 21 -0.82 -13.58 -6.92
N ILE A 22 -1.96 -12.88 -6.83
CA ILE A 22 -2.07 -11.62 -6.10
C ILE A 22 -2.47 -11.91 -4.65
N SER A 23 -1.72 -11.35 -3.69
CA SER A 23 -2.07 -11.43 -2.27
C SER A 23 -3.47 -10.84 -2.02
N THR A 24 -4.30 -11.60 -1.31
CA THR A 24 -5.66 -11.22 -0.90
C THR A 24 -5.68 -10.17 0.20
N THR A 25 -4.55 -9.87 0.85
CA THR A 25 -4.49 -8.83 1.89
C THR A 25 -4.90 -7.48 1.32
N LYS A 26 -5.86 -6.79 1.94
CA LYS A 26 -6.30 -5.42 1.59
C LYS A 26 -5.13 -4.42 1.66
N SER A 27 -5.28 -3.24 1.08
CA SER A 27 -4.27 -2.19 1.23
C SER A 27 -4.30 -1.55 2.61
N PRO A 28 -3.24 -0.85 3.06
CA PRO A 28 -3.27 -0.19 4.36
C PRO A 28 -4.43 0.78 4.52
N GLN A 29 -4.80 1.49 3.44
CA GLN A 29 -5.96 2.38 3.43
C GLN A 29 -7.24 1.60 3.77
N GLN A 30 -7.44 0.45 3.10
CA GLN A 30 -8.65 -0.35 3.28
C GLN A 30 -8.65 -1.14 4.59
N ILE A 31 -7.49 -1.63 5.02
CA ILE A 31 -7.32 -2.22 6.35
C ILE A 31 -7.70 -1.18 7.40
N MET A 32 -7.13 0.03 7.34
CA MET A 32 -7.45 1.09 8.28
C MET A 32 -8.93 1.46 8.21
N GLY A 33 -9.53 1.52 7.02
CA GLY A 33 -10.97 1.74 6.86
C GLY A 33 -11.82 0.72 7.60
N SER A 34 -11.57 -0.58 7.42
CA SER A 34 -12.27 -1.62 8.16
C SER A 34 -12.06 -1.53 9.67
N LEU A 35 -10.83 -1.19 10.12
CA LEU A 35 -10.56 -1.01 11.55
C LEU A 35 -11.30 0.21 12.13
N VAL A 36 -11.33 1.33 11.40
CA VAL A 36 -12.04 2.55 11.81
C VAL A 36 -13.54 2.29 11.90
N LYS A 37 -14.14 1.79 10.82
CA LYS A 37 -15.59 1.58 10.75
C LYS A 37 -16.09 0.56 11.75
N GLN A 38 -15.27 -0.44 12.11
CA GLN A 38 -15.73 -1.50 13.01
C GLN A 38 -15.25 -1.29 14.44
N LEU A 39 -13.93 -1.20 14.64
CA LEU A 39 -13.37 -1.20 15.98
C LEU A 39 -13.41 0.20 16.60
N LEU A 40 -13.10 1.26 15.83
CA LEU A 40 -13.15 2.62 16.38
C LEU A 40 -14.59 3.02 16.67
N SER A 41 -15.52 2.78 15.74
CA SER A 41 -16.94 3.03 15.96
C SER A 41 -17.49 2.29 17.18
N GLU A 42 -17.18 1.00 17.33
CA GLU A 42 -17.55 0.21 18.52
C GLU A 42 -16.98 0.82 19.81
N SER A 43 -15.69 1.16 19.82
CA SER A 43 -15.03 1.75 21.00
C SER A 43 -15.57 3.13 21.41
N ARG A 44 -16.14 3.88 20.46
CA ARG A 44 -16.71 5.21 20.68
C ARG A 44 -18.23 5.18 20.87
N GLY A 45 -18.87 4.01 20.75
CA GLY A 45 -20.32 3.86 20.87
C GLY A 45 -21.10 4.59 19.78
N VAL A 46 -20.54 4.74 18.58
CA VAL A 46 -21.17 5.40 17.43
C VAL A 46 -21.47 4.40 16.32
N ILE A 47 -22.45 4.71 15.48
CA ILE A 47 -22.82 3.83 14.37
C ILE A 47 -21.73 3.93 13.28
N PRO A 48 -21.27 2.83 12.68
CA PRO A 48 -20.24 2.85 11.62
C PRO A 48 -20.55 3.79 10.46
N GLY A 49 -21.81 3.85 10.01
CA GLY A 49 -22.27 4.75 8.96
C GLY A 49 -22.26 6.24 9.32
N GLU A 50 -22.17 6.60 10.60
CA GLU A 50 -22.05 8.00 11.06
C GLU A 50 -20.60 8.49 11.12
N VAL A 51 -19.62 7.57 11.05
CA VAL A 51 -18.20 7.92 11.01
C VAL A 51 -17.81 8.22 9.57
N TYR A 52 -17.43 9.46 9.28
CA TYR A 52 -16.91 9.83 7.96
C TYR A 52 -15.38 9.70 7.93
N HIS A 53 -14.88 8.65 7.28
CA HIS A 53 -13.47 8.30 7.20
C HIS A 53 -12.82 8.85 5.92
N VAL A 54 -11.93 9.82 6.10
CA VAL A 54 -11.18 10.47 5.02
C VAL A 54 -9.72 10.04 5.08
N THR A 55 -9.12 9.77 3.93
CA THR A 55 -7.70 9.43 3.81
C THR A 55 -6.98 10.36 2.85
N VAL A 56 -5.71 10.65 3.16
CA VAL A 56 -4.83 11.46 2.31
C VAL A 56 -3.88 10.55 1.54
N MET A 57 -3.89 10.62 0.21
CA MET A 57 -3.16 9.68 -0.64
C MET A 57 -2.41 10.37 -1.79
N PRO A 58 -1.23 9.87 -2.19
CA PRO A 58 -0.45 10.47 -3.28
C PRO A 58 -0.96 10.07 -4.70
N CYS A 59 -2.09 9.37 -4.80
CA CYS A 59 -2.50 8.69 -6.02
C CYS A 59 -4.01 8.73 -6.23
N TYR A 60 -4.45 8.99 -7.47
CA TYR A 60 -5.86 8.93 -7.87
C TYR A 60 -6.42 7.52 -7.82
N ASP A 61 -5.61 6.48 -8.06
CA ASP A 61 -6.09 5.10 -8.05
C ASP A 61 -6.61 4.68 -6.66
N LYS A 62 -6.24 5.41 -5.59
CA LYS A 62 -6.78 5.18 -4.25
C LYS A 62 -8.24 5.61 -4.10
N LYS A 63 -8.70 6.59 -4.88
CA LYS A 63 -10.13 6.93 -5.01
C LYS A 63 -10.90 5.76 -5.63
N LEU A 64 -10.35 5.22 -6.72
CA LEU A 64 -10.93 4.05 -7.40
C LEU A 64 -10.93 2.80 -6.50
N GLU A 65 -9.91 2.66 -5.65
CA GLU A 65 -9.89 1.61 -4.64
C GLU A 65 -11.00 1.81 -3.60
N ALA A 66 -11.15 3.02 -3.05
CA ALA A 66 -12.19 3.34 -2.07
C ALA A 66 -13.61 3.08 -2.61
N SER A 67 -13.84 3.35 -3.89
CA SER A 67 -15.14 3.21 -4.54
C SER A 67 -15.48 1.80 -5.03
N ARG A 68 -14.67 0.76 -4.75
CA ARG A 68 -15.03 -0.61 -5.13
C ARG A 68 -16.18 -1.11 -4.26
N GLU A 69 -17.16 -1.76 -4.89
CA GLU A 69 -18.26 -2.43 -4.21
C GLU A 69 -17.76 -3.51 -3.23
N ASP A 70 -16.60 -4.12 -3.50
CA ASP A 70 -15.95 -5.08 -2.59
C ASP A 70 -15.61 -4.49 -1.20
N PHE A 71 -15.62 -3.16 -1.05
CA PHE A 71 -15.36 -2.45 0.20
C PHE A 71 -16.57 -1.67 0.72
N TYR A 72 -17.75 -1.92 0.14
CA TYR A 72 -19.02 -1.54 0.72
C TYR A 72 -19.53 -2.67 1.61
N SER A 73 -19.92 -2.35 2.85
CA SER A 73 -20.54 -3.31 3.75
C SER A 73 -22.04 -3.07 3.80
N GLU A 74 -22.83 -4.00 3.27
CA GLU A 74 -24.30 -3.94 3.38
C GLU A 74 -24.76 -3.98 4.84
N LEU A 75 -24.07 -4.79 5.68
CA LEU A 75 -24.38 -4.91 7.11
C LEU A 75 -24.20 -3.58 7.86
N LEU A 76 -23.13 -2.84 7.53
CA LEU A 76 -22.83 -1.55 8.15
C LEU A 76 -23.44 -0.37 7.39
N ASN A 77 -23.99 -0.63 6.20
CA ASN A 77 -24.50 0.36 5.26
C ASN A 77 -23.49 1.50 4.97
N CYS A 78 -22.21 1.18 4.81
CA CYS A 78 -21.17 2.16 4.55
C CYS A 78 -19.95 1.56 3.83
N HIS A 79 -19.15 2.43 3.20
CA HIS A 79 -17.82 2.06 2.71
C HIS A 79 -16.80 2.01 3.85
N ASP A 80 -15.75 1.19 3.69
CA ASP A 80 -14.56 1.21 4.55
C ASP A 80 -13.88 2.61 4.57
N VAL A 81 -13.90 3.31 3.43
CA VAL A 81 -13.30 4.64 3.23
C VAL A 81 -14.27 5.51 2.43
N ASP A 82 -14.74 6.60 3.03
CA ASP A 82 -15.77 7.46 2.42
C ASP A 82 -15.17 8.46 1.42
N CYS A 83 -13.96 8.95 1.71
CA CYS A 83 -13.30 9.92 0.85
C CYS A 83 -11.79 9.73 0.81
N VAL A 84 -11.22 9.93 -0.38
CA VAL A 84 -9.78 10.03 -0.58
C VAL A 84 -9.47 11.39 -1.15
N ILE A 85 -8.69 12.16 -0.40
CA ILE A 85 -8.16 13.47 -0.80
C ILE A 85 -6.70 13.28 -1.20
N THR A 86 -6.30 13.91 -2.29
CA THR A 86 -4.93 13.81 -2.80
C THR A 86 -4.07 14.99 -2.41
N ALA A 87 -2.74 14.84 -2.47
CA ALA A 87 -1.82 15.90 -2.12
C ALA A 87 -2.04 17.19 -2.94
N ILE A 88 -2.32 17.06 -4.24
CA ILE A 88 -2.64 18.21 -5.09
C ILE A 88 -4.00 18.84 -4.76
N GLU A 89 -4.98 18.05 -4.33
CA GLU A 89 -6.28 18.60 -3.91
C GLU A 89 -6.15 19.37 -2.59
N ILE A 90 -5.31 18.92 -1.66
CA ILE A 90 -5.00 19.68 -0.44
C ILE A 90 -4.36 21.02 -0.81
N GLU A 91 -3.39 21.03 -1.72
CA GLU A 91 -2.74 22.27 -2.20
C GLU A 91 -3.75 23.24 -2.83
N GLN A 92 -4.66 22.72 -3.66
CA GLN A 92 -5.73 23.52 -4.26
C GLN A 92 -6.72 24.06 -3.23
N MET A 93 -7.09 23.28 -2.22
CA MET A 93 -7.99 23.71 -1.14
C MET A 93 -7.37 24.84 -0.31
N LEU A 94 -6.07 24.73 -0.02
CA LEU A 94 -5.29 25.77 0.67
C LEU A 94 -5.21 27.05 -0.18
N GLY A 95 -4.89 26.92 -1.47
CA GLY A 95 -4.86 28.04 -2.41
C GLY A 95 -6.21 28.77 -2.53
N ASN A 96 -7.32 28.01 -2.62
CA ASN A 96 -8.67 28.58 -2.65
C ASN A 96 -9.06 29.29 -1.35
N SER A 97 -8.41 28.94 -0.23
CA SER A 97 -8.62 29.56 1.08
C SER A 97 -7.63 30.69 1.36
N ASN A 98 -6.76 31.04 0.41
CA ASN A 98 -5.65 31.97 0.58
C ASN A 98 -4.77 31.66 1.80
N MET A 99 -4.54 30.37 2.05
CA MET A 99 -3.76 29.87 3.19
C MET A 99 -2.55 29.08 2.69
N SER A 100 -1.40 29.26 3.32
CA SER A 100 -0.23 28.39 3.15
C SER A 100 -0.22 27.30 4.23
N LEU A 101 0.25 26.10 3.90
CA LEU A 101 0.45 25.04 4.89
C LEU A 101 1.41 25.47 6.02
N SER A 102 2.37 26.34 5.72
CA SER A 102 3.30 26.89 6.71
C SER A 102 2.64 27.82 7.75
N GLU A 103 1.41 28.26 7.49
CA GLU A 103 0.62 29.11 8.38
C GLU A 103 -0.34 28.29 9.25
N ALA A 104 -0.50 27.00 8.95
CA ALA A 104 -1.32 26.11 9.76
C ALA A 104 -0.69 25.89 11.12
N ALA A 105 -1.52 25.90 12.17
CA ALA A 105 -1.08 25.53 13.51
C ALA A 105 -0.75 24.03 13.56
N ASP A 106 0.23 23.67 14.38
CA ASP A 106 0.55 22.26 14.65
C ASP A 106 -0.66 21.55 15.25
N GLY A 107 -0.98 20.38 14.68
CA GLY A 107 -2.05 19.51 15.17
C GLY A 107 -1.50 18.37 16.03
N GLU A 108 -2.29 17.93 17.01
CA GLU A 108 -2.00 16.71 17.77
C GLU A 108 -2.44 15.47 17.00
N LEU A 109 -1.63 14.41 17.08
CA LEU A 109 -1.96 13.11 16.49
C LEU A 109 -2.72 12.26 17.51
N GLU A 110 -3.94 11.85 17.16
CA GLU A 110 -4.66 10.84 17.93
C GLU A 110 -4.17 9.43 17.61
N ASN A 111 -4.13 8.57 18.62
CA ASN A 111 -3.91 7.13 18.44
C ASN A 111 -5.02 6.33 19.14
N PRO A 112 -6.12 6.01 18.43
CA PRO A 112 -7.23 5.27 19.01
C PRO A 112 -6.92 3.78 19.26
N TRP A 113 -5.77 3.29 18.80
CA TRP A 113 -5.41 1.87 18.85
C TRP A 113 -4.65 1.49 20.14
N GLY A 114 -4.47 2.45 21.04
CA GLY A 114 -3.72 2.32 22.30
C GLY A 114 -2.34 2.95 22.21
N THR A 115 -1.83 3.45 23.34
CA THR A 115 -0.47 3.99 23.45
C THR A 115 0.56 2.88 23.30
N GLU A 116 1.75 3.21 22.80
CA GLU A 116 2.89 2.31 22.98
C GLU A 116 3.13 2.12 24.49
N GLU A 117 3.53 0.91 24.90
CA GLU A 117 3.69 0.53 26.32
C GLU A 117 4.69 1.44 27.08
N ASP A 118 5.49 2.20 26.34
CA ASP A 118 6.49 3.14 26.85
C ASP A 118 5.94 4.54 27.17
N GLY A 119 4.65 4.80 26.91
CA GLY A 119 4.02 6.11 27.12
C GLY A 119 4.44 7.17 26.10
N THR A 120 5.12 6.78 25.02
CA THR A 120 5.53 7.72 23.96
C THR A 120 4.29 8.26 23.24
N PRO A 121 4.16 9.59 23.09
CA PRO A 121 3.04 10.18 22.37
C PRO A 121 3.02 9.74 20.90
N PRO A 122 1.84 9.68 20.26
CA PRO A 122 1.72 9.37 18.85
C PRO A 122 2.57 10.33 18.01
N SER A 123 3.35 9.76 17.11
CA SER A 123 4.26 10.52 16.24
C SER A 123 4.32 9.88 14.86
N ILE A 124 4.69 10.66 13.85
CA ILE A 124 4.91 10.15 12.51
C ILE A 124 6.18 9.30 12.53
N LYS A 125 6.04 8.02 12.17
CA LYS A 125 7.15 7.06 12.08
C LYS A 125 7.19 6.44 10.69
N ARG A 126 8.36 5.97 10.27
CA ARG A 126 8.53 5.20 9.04
C ARG A 126 8.68 3.72 9.34
N HIS A 127 8.34 2.86 8.39
CA HIS A 127 8.78 1.45 8.40
C HIS A 127 10.20 1.32 7.82
N ILE A 128 10.75 0.11 7.78
CA ILE A 128 12.12 -0.17 7.31
C ILE A 128 12.35 0.05 5.81
N GLY A 129 11.27 0.22 5.05
CA GLY A 129 11.27 0.22 3.59
C GLY A 129 11.42 1.63 3.01
N SER A 130 10.88 1.82 1.80
CA SER A 130 10.93 3.10 1.08
C SER A 130 9.66 3.92 1.27
N GLY A 131 9.62 5.13 0.70
CA GLY A 131 8.39 5.96 0.66
C GLY A 131 7.21 5.34 -0.13
N SER A 132 7.37 4.13 -0.69
CA SER A 132 6.28 3.37 -1.32
C SER A 132 5.75 2.22 -0.45
N GLY A 133 6.30 2.05 0.75
CA GLY A 133 6.05 0.88 1.59
C GLY A 133 7.32 0.06 1.83
N GLY A 134 7.15 -1.05 2.53
CA GLY A 134 8.25 -1.97 2.88
C GLY A 134 7.76 -3.41 2.92
N TYR A 135 6.81 -3.76 2.07
CA TYR A 135 6.13 -5.05 2.17
C TYR A 135 7.05 -6.18 1.72
N ALA A 136 7.73 -6.01 0.58
CA ALA A 136 8.77 -6.93 0.14
C ALA A 136 9.83 -7.12 1.22
N ASP A 137 10.28 -6.03 1.83
CA ASP A 137 11.28 -6.02 2.91
C ASP A 137 10.79 -6.84 4.12
N HIS A 138 9.58 -6.56 4.61
CA HIS A 138 8.99 -7.28 5.75
C HIS A 138 8.73 -8.75 5.45
N VAL A 139 8.15 -9.06 4.29
CA VAL A 139 7.86 -10.45 3.87
C VAL A 139 9.16 -11.22 3.65
N PHE A 140 10.20 -10.58 3.10
CA PHE A 140 11.51 -11.21 2.89
C PHE A 140 12.16 -11.57 4.21
N LEU A 141 12.24 -10.64 5.15
CA LEU A 141 12.83 -10.90 6.47
C LEU A 141 12.02 -11.95 7.25
N TYR A 142 10.70 -11.88 7.19
CA TYR A 142 9.83 -12.88 7.81
C TYR A 142 10.06 -14.27 7.20
N ALA A 143 10.11 -14.38 5.87
CA ALA A 143 10.36 -15.64 5.18
C ALA A 143 11.77 -16.18 5.45
N ALA A 144 12.78 -15.32 5.51
CA ALA A 144 14.15 -15.70 5.85
C ALA A 144 14.23 -16.36 7.22
N GLU A 145 13.61 -15.74 8.24
CA GLU A 145 13.55 -16.28 9.60
C GLU A 145 12.72 -17.56 9.66
N HIS A 146 11.48 -17.55 9.14
CA HIS A 146 10.52 -18.63 9.41
C HIS A 146 10.69 -19.85 8.51
N LEU A 147 11.20 -19.68 7.29
CA LEU A 147 11.44 -20.79 6.36
C LEU A 147 12.87 -21.29 6.42
N PHE A 148 13.83 -20.43 6.76
CA PHE A 148 15.25 -20.75 6.69
C PHE A 148 16.01 -20.53 8.00
N GLY A 149 15.38 -20.04 9.07
CA GLY A 149 16.05 -19.81 10.36
C GLY A 149 17.06 -18.66 10.34
N GLU A 150 17.05 -17.81 9.30
CA GLU A 150 18.01 -16.72 9.12
C GLU A 150 17.53 -15.44 9.82
N THR A 151 17.77 -15.34 11.13
CA THR A 151 17.30 -14.21 11.97
C THR A 151 18.04 -12.89 11.69
N ASN A 152 19.21 -12.94 11.04
CA ASN A 152 20.06 -11.79 10.76
C ASN A 152 20.15 -11.46 9.26
N ALA A 153 19.15 -11.89 8.48
CA ALA A 153 19.07 -11.61 7.05
C ALA A 153 19.16 -10.10 6.78
N ARG A 154 19.91 -9.71 5.75
CA ARG A 154 20.10 -8.32 5.35
C ARG A 154 19.44 -8.03 4.01
N LEU A 155 18.81 -6.88 3.89
CA LEU A 155 18.20 -6.41 2.66
C LEU A 155 19.25 -5.68 1.81
N VAL A 156 19.92 -6.41 0.92
CA VAL A 156 20.89 -5.83 -0.03
C VAL A 156 20.28 -5.89 -1.42
N TYR A 157 19.68 -4.78 -1.84
CA TYR A 157 19.06 -4.68 -3.17
C TYR A 157 20.10 -4.45 -4.26
N LYS A 158 19.96 -5.22 -5.34
CA LYS A 158 20.67 -5.00 -6.60
C LYS A 158 19.72 -4.38 -7.62
N ASN A 159 20.10 -3.23 -8.17
CA ASN A 159 19.40 -2.67 -9.32
C ASN A 159 19.65 -3.52 -10.56
N LEU A 160 18.60 -3.76 -11.35
CA LEU A 160 18.68 -4.48 -12.61
C LEU A 160 18.85 -3.50 -13.76
N ARG A 161 17.89 -3.46 -14.69
CA ARG A 161 17.95 -2.61 -15.88
C ARG A 161 17.86 -1.12 -15.55
N ASN A 162 17.18 -0.77 -14.47
CA ASN A 162 16.98 0.60 -13.99
C ASN A 162 16.72 0.57 -12.47
N PRO A 163 16.77 1.73 -11.79
CA PRO A 163 16.50 1.81 -10.34
C PRO A 163 15.07 1.37 -9.96
N ASP A 164 14.13 1.43 -10.92
CA ASP A 164 12.75 1.01 -10.76
C ASP A 164 12.54 -0.52 -10.83
N PHE A 165 13.61 -1.29 -11.07
CA PHE A 165 13.55 -2.74 -10.98
C PHE A 165 14.76 -3.24 -10.22
N ARG A 166 14.52 -3.64 -8.97
CA ARG A 166 15.55 -4.14 -8.06
C ARG A 166 15.16 -5.50 -7.49
N GLU A 167 16.17 -6.30 -7.14
CA GLU A 167 15.99 -7.61 -6.56
C GLU A 167 16.83 -7.79 -5.30
N VAL A 168 16.40 -8.70 -4.44
CA VAL A 168 17.11 -9.12 -3.24
C VAL A 168 17.05 -10.65 -3.15
N THR A 169 18.16 -11.25 -2.74
CA THR A 169 18.32 -12.70 -2.61
C THR A 169 18.73 -13.07 -1.19
N LEU A 170 18.32 -14.26 -0.77
CA LEU A 170 18.88 -14.92 0.41
C LEU A 170 19.68 -16.12 -0.06
N GLU A 171 20.94 -16.18 0.35
CA GLU A 171 21.78 -17.35 0.17
C GLU A 171 21.90 -18.09 1.51
N LYS A 172 21.74 -19.41 1.46
CA LYS A 172 21.96 -20.31 2.59
C LYS A 172 22.67 -21.57 2.11
N ASP A 173 23.73 -21.98 2.82
CA ASP A 173 24.55 -23.15 2.48
C ASP A 173 25.07 -23.13 1.02
N GLY A 174 25.44 -21.95 0.53
CA GLY A 174 25.93 -21.74 -0.84
C GLY A 174 24.86 -21.85 -1.93
N LYS A 175 23.57 -21.87 -1.56
CA LYS A 175 22.45 -21.90 -2.50
C LYS A 175 21.55 -20.69 -2.30
N GLU A 176 21.08 -20.12 -3.41
CA GLU A 176 20.01 -19.14 -3.36
C GLU A 176 18.69 -19.83 -2.98
N VAL A 177 18.12 -19.42 -1.86
CA VAL A 177 16.89 -20.01 -1.30
C VAL A 177 15.68 -19.07 -1.37
N LEU A 178 15.91 -17.76 -1.45
CA LEU A 178 14.87 -16.77 -1.72
C LEU A 178 15.34 -15.77 -2.77
N ARG A 179 14.40 -15.31 -3.57
CA ARG A 179 14.59 -14.24 -4.55
C ARG A 179 13.33 -13.42 -4.69
N PHE A 180 13.41 -12.17 -4.28
CA PHE A 180 12.30 -11.22 -4.30
C PHE A 180 12.63 -10.07 -5.25
N ALA A 181 11.59 -9.42 -5.79
CA ALA A 181 11.73 -8.24 -6.62
C ALA A 181 10.80 -7.11 -6.20
N ILE A 182 11.24 -5.88 -6.49
CA ILE A 182 10.41 -4.68 -6.51
C ILE A 182 10.45 -4.14 -7.94
N ALA A 183 9.28 -4.00 -8.57
CA ALA A 183 9.12 -3.55 -9.95
C ALA A 183 8.16 -2.36 -10.02
N ASN A 184 8.72 -1.16 -10.15
CA ASN A 184 8.01 0.09 -10.34
C ASN A 184 7.85 0.40 -11.83
N GLY A 185 6.73 1.03 -12.21
CA GLY A 185 6.43 1.40 -13.59
C GLY A 185 5.75 0.28 -14.38
N PHE A 186 4.68 0.64 -15.09
CA PHE A 186 3.92 -0.29 -15.95
C PHE A 186 4.76 -1.07 -16.96
N ARG A 187 5.83 -0.47 -17.50
CA ARG A 187 6.75 -1.17 -18.41
C ARG A 187 7.43 -2.37 -17.73
N ASN A 188 7.90 -2.18 -16.49
CA ASN A 188 8.53 -3.26 -15.73
C ASN A 188 7.50 -4.34 -15.36
N ILE A 189 6.29 -3.94 -14.96
CA ILE A 189 5.17 -4.83 -14.67
C ILE A 189 4.82 -5.70 -15.89
N GLN A 190 4.64 -5.10 -17.07
CA GLN A 190 4.33 -5.84 -18.30
C GLN A 190 5.42 -6.86 -18.63
N ASN A 191 6.69 -6.47 -18.53
CA ASN A 191 7.81 -7.38 -18.78
C ASN A 191 7.84 -8.55 -17.78
N LEU A 192 7.57 -8.28 -16.50
CA LEU A 192 7.47 -9.29 -15.45
C LEU A 192 6.34 -10.29 -15.77
N VAL A 193 5.15 -9.79 -16.10
CA VAL A 193 4.01 -10.65 -16.46
C VAL A 193 4.32 -11.52 -17.67
N GLN A 194 4.97 -10.97 -18.70
CA GLN A 194 5.38 -11.76 -19.86
C GLN A 194 6.39 -12.86 -19.51
N LYS A 195 7.34 -12.59 -18.58
CA LYS A 195 8.25 -13.62 -18.06
C LYS A 195 7.50 -14.69 -17.28
N LEU A 196 6.56 -14.29 -16.42
CA LEU A 196 5.72 -15.20 -15.65
C LEU A 196 4.90 -16.12 -16.55
N LYS A 197 4.23 -15.58 -17.57
CA LYS A 197 3.47 -16.34 -18.59
C LYS A 197 4.32 -17.37 -19.34
N ARG A 198 5.62 -17.11 -19.50
CA ARG A 198 6.56 -18.01 -20.17
C ARG A 198 7.20 -19.03 -19.22
N GLY A 199 6.83 -19.02 -17.93
CA GLY A 199 7.48 -19.86 -16.91
C GLY A 199 8.94 -19.46 -16.62
N LYS A 200 9.31 -18.20 -16.89
CA LYS A 200 10.68 -17.68 -16.79
C LYS A 200 10.87 -16.64 -15.68
N SER A 201 9.89 -16.47 -14.78
CA SER A 201 10.05 -15.60 -13.61
C SER A 201 10.83 -16.33 -12.52
N PRO A 202 12.00 -15.83 -12.08
CA PRO A 202 12.79 -16.46 -11.01
C PRO A 202 12.35 -16.03 -9.60
N TYR A 203 11.34 -15.17 -9.50
CA TYR A 203 10.97 -14.52 -8.24
C TYR A 203 9.92 -15.32 -7.48
N HIS A 204 10.17 -15.52 -6.18
CA HIS A 204 9.23 -16.13 -5.24
C HIS A 204 8.16 -15.13 -4.78
N TYR A 205 8.52 -13.85 -4.74
CA TYR A 205 7.62 -12.75 -4.40
C TYR A 205 8.00 -11.52 -5.21
N VAL A 206 6.99 -10.75 -5.65
CA VAL A 206 7.21 -9.48 -6.35
C VAL A 206 6.25 -8.43 -5.81
N GLU A 207 6.82 -7.30 -5.41
CA GLU A 207 6.06 -6.08 -5.15
C GLU A 207 6.05 -5.21 -6.41
N VAL A 208 4.88 -4.68 -6.76
CA VAL A 208 4.68 -3.89 -7.98
C VAL A 208 4.08 -2.53 -7.67
N MET A 209 4.63 -1.48 -8.29
CA MET A 209 4.12 -0.10 -8.23
C MET A 209 3.86 0.42 -9.65
N ALA A 210 2.74 1.08 -9.92
CA ALA A 210 2.38 1.52 -11.27
C ALA A 210 3.25 2.72 -11.71
N CYS A 211 3.53 3.61 -10.77
CA CYS A 211 4.32 4.82 -10.98
C CYS A 211 5.82 4.48 -10.97
N PRO A 212 6.63 5.06 -11.87
CA PRO A 212 8.08 5.13 -11.71
C PRO A 212 8.42 5.80 -10.38
N SER A 213 9.44 5.34 -9.66
CA SER A 213 9.79 5.78 -8.30
C SER A 213 8.69 5.56 -7.24
N GLY A 214 7.70 4.73 -7.55
CA GLY A 214 6.64 4.33 -6.64
C GLY A 214 5.73 5.47 -6.18
N CYS A 215 5.23 5.41 -4.94
CA CYS A 215 4.18 6.31 -4.44
C CYS A 215 4.64 7.76 -4.27
N LEU A 216 5.94 8.01 -4.09
CA LEU A 216 6.50 9.36 -3.97
C LEU A 216 6.34 10.17 -5.25
N ASN A 217 6.20 9.49 -6.40
CA ASN A 217 5.93 10.09 -7.69
C ASN A 217 4.52 9.72 -8.19
N GLY A 218 3.58 9.57 -7.26
CA GLY A 218 2.19 9.27 -7.56
C GLY A 218 1.55 10.36 -8.42
N GLY A 219 0.60 9.96 -9.29
CA GLY A 219 0.02 10.87 -10.29
C GLY A 219 -0.72 12.09 -9.73
N ALA A 220 -1.09 12.04 -8.43
CA ALA A 220 -1.81 13.08 -7.71
C ALA A 220 -0.93 13.82 -6.67
N GLN A 221 0.39 13.67 -6.77
CA GLN A 221 1.34 14.49 -6.03
C GLN A 221 1.37 15.93 -6.57
N VAL A 222 1.77 16.87 -5.72
CA VAL A 222 2.11 18.23 -6.14
C VAL A 222 3.28 18.15 -7.13
N ARG A 223 3.15 18.80 -8.28
CA ARG A 223 4.14 18.72 -9.36
C ARG A 223 5.02 19.95 -9.39
N SER A 224 6.31 19.74 -9.64
CA SER A 224 7.18 20.82 -10.09
C SER A 224 6.83 21.22 -11.52
N ALA A 225 7.08 22.49 -11.87
CA ALA A 225 6.90 23.00 -13.23
C ALA A 225 7.86 22.36 -14.24
N THR A 226 8.97 21.76 -13.79
CA THR A 226 9.99 21.13 -14.65
C THR A 226 10.20 19.65 -14.31
N ALA A 227 10.67 18.87 -15.28
CA ALA A 227 10.96 17.45 -15.10
C ALA A 227 12.16 17.19 -14.17
N GLU A 228 13.18 18.06 -14.23
CA GLU A 228 14.31 18.09 -13.30
C GLU A 228 13.81 18.32 -11.88
N GLY A 229 12.94 19.32 -11.68
CA GLY A 229 12.34 19.61 -10.39
C GLY A 229 11.46 18.48 -9.85
N GLY A 230 10.82 17.69 -10.72
CA GLY A 230 10.09 16.49 -10.31
C GLY A 230 11.01 15.42 -9.70
N ARG A 231 12.17 15.17 -10.32
CA ARG A 231 13.17 14.22 -9.79
C ARG A 231 13.77 14.72 -8.47
N GLU A 232 14.02 16.02 -8.34
CA GLU A 232 14.50 16.62 -7.10
C GLU A 232 13.46 16.52 -5.98
N LEU A 233 12.18 16.73 -6.29
CA LEU A 233 11.09 16.59 -5.33
C LEU A 233 11.00 15.18 -4.77
N VAL A 234 11.07 14.16 -5.64
CA VAL A 234 11.07 12.75 -5.20
C VAL A 234 12.23 12.49 -4.24
N ARG A 235 13.45 12.95 -4.56
CA ARG A 235 14.62 12.79 -3.68
C ARG A 235 14.44 13.51 -2.34
N ALA A 236 13.85 14.70 -2.36
CA ALA A 236 13.58 15.45 -1.14
C ALA A 236 12.56 14.72 -0.24
N LEU A 237 11.52 14.12 -0.84
CA LEU A 237 10.55 13.29 -0.13
C LEU A 237 11.17 12.00 0.43
N GLU A 238 12.05 11.34 -0.33
CA GLU A 238 12.82 10.18 0.16
C GLU A 238 13.66 10.56 1.38
N ALA A 239 14.42 11.65 1.30
CA ALA A 239 15.25 12.12 2.42
C ALA A 239 14.41 12.53 3.64
N ALA A 240 13.24 13.16 3.42
CA ALA A 240 12.31 13.48 4.49
C ALA A 240 11.75 12.22 5.15
N HIS A 241 11.37 11.21 4.35
CA HIS A 241 10.93 9.91 4.85
C HIS A 241 12.03 9.24 5.68
N GLU A 242 13.28 9.18 5.21
CA GLU A 242 14.39 8.51 5.90
C GLU A 242 14.76 9.14 7.25
N ARG A 243 14.52 10.46 7.41
CA ARG A 243 14.74 11.19 8.66
C ARG A 243 13.70 10.89 9.74
N LEU A 244 12.55 10.32 9.38
CA LEU A 244 11.54 9.94 10.36
C LEU A 244 12.07 8.82 11.27
N PRO A 245 11.69 8.83 12.57
CA PRO A 245 12.00 7.71 13.46
C PRO A 245 11.48 6.40 12.91
N LEU A 246 12.27 5.33 13.04
CA LEU A 246 11.84 4.00 12.64
C LEU A 246 10.79 3.48 13.63
N ALA A 247 9.67 3.00 13.10
CA ALA A 247 8.64 2.35 13.88
C ALA A 247 9.22 1.05 14.50
N PRO A 248 9.01 0.81 15.80
CA PRO A 248 9.43 -0.44 16.41
C PRO A 248 8.66 -1.63 15.80
N PRO A 249 9.15 -2.88 15.98
CA PRO A 249 8.41 -4.06 15.57
C PRO A 249 6.94 -3.97 16.05
N PRO A 250 5.96 -4.37 15.23
CA PRO A 250 4.58 -3.94 15.39
C PRO A 250 3.87 -4.65 16.56
N ARG A 251 4.22 -4.27 17.79
CA ARG A 251 3.59 -4.76 19.04
C ARG A 251 2.10 -4.41 19.07
N ALA A 252 1.75 -3.20 18.62
CA ALA A 252 0.35 -2.76 18.48
C ALA A 252 -0.45 -3.69 17.53
N ALA A 253 0.15 -4.13 16.42
CA ALA A 253 -0.52 -5.08 15.54
C ALA A 253 -0.74 -6.44 16.24
N ARG A 254 0.23 -6.94 17.00
CA ARG A 254 0.06 -8.19 17.78
C ARG A 254 -1.08 -8.08 18.79
N ALA A 255 -1.16 -6.96 19.51
CA ALA A 255 -2.24 -6.69 20.45
C ALA A 255 -3.60 -6.60 19.75
N LEU A 256 -3.66 -5.94 18.58
CA LEU A 256 -4.86 -5.88 17.73
C LEU A 256 -5.30 -7.28 17.31
N TYR A 257 -4.38 -8.12 16.84
CA TYR A 257 -4.66 -9.50 16.49
C TYR A 257 -5.22 -10.28 17.69
N ALA A 258 -4.59 -10.19 18.86
CA ALA A 258 -5.00 -10.93 20.04
C ALA A 258 -6.36 -10.47 20.59
N ARG A 259 -6.59 -9.16 20.69
CA ARG A 259 -7.75 -8.58 21.38
C ARG A 259 -8.97 -8.39 20.49
N ALA A 260 -8.78 -7.87 19.27
CA ALA A 260 -9.88 -7.41 18.44
C ALA A 260 -10.16 -8.31 17.24
N LEU A 261 -9.11 -8.93 16.68
CA LEU A 261 -9.23 -9.79 15.50
C LEU A 261 -9.30 -11.28 15.85
N HIS A 262 -9.13 -11.67 17.12
CA HIS A 262 -9.21 -13.06 17.60
C HIS A 262 -8.17 -14.01 16.96
N GLY A 263 -6.98 -13.50 16.68
CA GLY A 263 -5.85 -14.25 16.12
C GLY A 263 -5.63 -14.06 14.61
N HIS A 264 -4.48 -14.51 14.12
CA HIS A 264 -4.03 -14.30 12.73
C HIS A 264 -4.88 -15.03 11.68
N HIS A 265 -5.47 -16.17 12.04
CA HIS A 265 -6.19 -17.05 11.11
C HIS A 265 -7.69 -17.09 11.37
N SER A 266 -8.21 -16.15 12.16
CA SER A 266 -9.64 -16.10 12.46
C SER A 266 -10.45 -15.66 11.23
N ASP A 267 -11.74 -16.00 11.23
CA ASP A 267 -12.65 -15.53 10.19
C ASP A 267 -12.83 -14.00 10.24
N LYS A 268 -12.72 -13.40 11.43
CA LYS A 268 -12.75 -11.94 11.60
C LYS A 268 -11.52 -11.30 10.92
N ALA A 269 -10.31 -11.79 11.15
CA ALA A 269 -9.12 -11.28 10.48
C ALA A 269 -9.22 -11.45 8.96
N ARG A 270 -9.72 -12.60 8.48
CA ARG A 270 -9.94 -12.84 7.04
C ARG A 270 -10.95 -11.85 6.46
N ALA A 271 -12.10 -11.67 7.08
CA ALA A 271 -13.15 -10.78 6.61
C ALA A 271 -12.72 -9.31 6.60
N LEU A 272 -11.96 -8.86 7.60
CA LEU A 272 -11.56 -7.47 7.74
C LEU A 272 -10.32 -7.11 6.93
N LEU A 273 -9.34 -8.00 6.84
CA LEU A 273 -8.02 -7.69 6.32
C LEU A 273 -7.76 -8.25 4.93
N HIS A 274 -8.66 -9.08 4.40
CA HIS A 274 -8.53 -9.68 3.08
C HIS A 274 -9.71 -9.33 2.17
N THR A 275 -9.49 -9.49 0.87
CA THR A 275 -10.44 -9.30 -0.22
C THR A 275 -10.22 -10.35 -1.29
N ALA A 276 -11.10 -10.39 -2.29
CA ALA A 276 -11.00 -11.24 -3.45
C ALA A 276 -10.84 -10.38 -4.71
N TYR A 277 -10.38 -11.01 -5.79
CA TYR A 277 -10.25 -10.37 -7.09
C TYR A 277 -11.03 -11.15 -8.13
N HIS A 278 -11.62 -10.43 -9.06
CA HIS A 278 -12.52 -11.00 -10.05
C HIS A 278 -12.09 -10.55 -11.44
N ALA A 279 -12.06 -11.50 -12.38
CA ALA A 279 -11.80 -11.14 -13.77
C ALA A 279 -12.95 -10.25 -14.26
N VAL A 280 -12.62 -9.15 -14.92
CA VAL A 280 -13.63 -8.33 -15.58
C VAL A 280 -13.88 -8.95 -16.93
N ASP A 281 -15.08 -9.48 -17.13
CA ASP A 281 -15.51 -9.97 -18.43
C ASP A 281 -15.42 -8.81 -19.43
N LYS A 282 -14.69 -9.02 -20.52
CA LYS A 282 -14.69 -8.09 -21.64
C LYS A 282 -16.09 -8.14 -22.24
N THR A 283 -16.95 -7.20 -21.83
CA THR A 283 -18.11 -6.89 -22.63
C THR A 283 -17.59 -6.41 -23.97
N ASP A 284 -17.97 -7.07 -25.07
CA ASP A 284 -17.71 -6.65 -26.45
C ASP A 284 -18.48 -5.34 -26.78
N LEU A 285 -18.35 -4.32 -25.93
CA LEU A 285 -18.70 -2.96 -26.27
C LEU A 285 -17.56 -2.41 -27.13
N THR A 286 -17.57 -2.85 -28.38
CA THR A 286 -17.01 -2.10 -29.51
C THR A 286 -17.74 -0.77 -29.58
N LEU A 287 -17.38 0.17 -28.70
CA LEU A 287 -17.70 1.56 -28.90
C LEU A 287 -16.92 2.01 -30.13
N ASN A 288 -17.56 1.86 -31.29
CA ASN A 288 -17.18 2.48 -32.55
C ASN A 288 -17.24 4.01 -32.39
N ILE A 289 -16.31 4.57 -31.65
CA ILE A 289 -16.04 6.01 -31.67
C ILE A 289 -15.17 6.23 -32.91
N LYS A 290 -15.82 6.69 -33.99
CA LYS A 290 -15.12 7.26 -35.13
C LYS A 290 -14.50 8.58 -34.66
N TRP A 291 -13.18 8.68 -34.75
CA TRP A 291 -12.43 9.93 -34.65
C TRP A 291 -12.70 10.81 -35.85
#